data_AF-A0A2E2ITN3-F1
#
_entry.id   AF-A0A2E2ITN3-F1
#
_cell.length_a   1.000
_cell.length_b   1.000
_cell.length_c   1.000
_cell.angle_alpha   90.00
_cell.angle_beta   90.00
_cell.angle_gamma   90.00
#
_symmetry.space_group_name_H-M   'P 1'
#
loop_
_entity.id
_entity.type
_entity.pdbx_description
1 polymer ?
#
loop_
_entity_poly.entity_id
_entity_poly.type
_entity_poly.pdbx_seq_one_letter_code
_entity_poly.pdbx_strand_id
1 'polypeptide(L)' 'MSLLSPIACMMGRHEPKRSKVEWDGKNYSGHCRHCGKPIERVTHRNWREIPPEEVAQSE' A
#
# COMPACT_ATOMS: atom_id res chain seq x y z
N MET A 1 2.10 -9.66 -16.92
CA MET A 1 2.09 -10.36 -15.62
C MET A 1 3.54 -10.44 -15.15
N SER A 2 4.00 -9.52 -14.30
CA SER A 2 5.42 -9.52 -13.86
C SER A 2 5.64 -10.57 -12.79
N LEU A 3 6.49 -11.55 -13.08
CA LEU A 3 6.81 -12.71 -12.22
C LEU A 3 7.72 -12.36 -11.02
N LEU A 4 7.98 -11.07 -10.76
CA LEU A 4 8.83 -10.58 -9.66
C LEU A 4 8.01 -10.05 -8.45
N SER A 5 6.70 -10.22 -8.50
CA SER A 5 5.72 -9.68 -7.54
C SER A 5 5.95 -9.96 -6.05
N PRO A 6 6.42 -11.14 -5.61
CA PRO A 6 6.64 -11.41 -4.17
C PRO A 6 7.92 -10.75 -3.65
N ILE A 7 8.99 -10.76 -4.44
CA ILE A 7 10.32 -10.25 -4.05
C ILE A 7 10.29 -8.73 -3.91
N ALA A 8 9.55 -8.05 -4.79
CA ALA A 8 9.35 -6.60 -4.69
C ALA A 8 8.72 -6.19 -3.36
N CYS A 9 7.76 -6.98 -2.84
CA CYS A 9 7.14 -6.73 -1.55
C CYS A 9 8.15 -6.85 -0.40
N MET A 10 9.04 -7.86 -0.44
CA MET A 10 10.10 -8.00 0.57
C MET A 10 11.12 -6.86 0.53
N MET A 11 11.31 -6.24 -0.64
CA MET A 11 12.16 -5.06 -0.80
C MET A 11 11.41 -3.74 -0.45
N GLY A 12 10.21 -3.83 0.12
CA GLY A 12 9.39 -2.69 0.51
C GLY A 12 8.78 -1.93 -0.67
N ARG A 13 8.77 -2.51 -1.88
CA ARG A 13 8.11 -1.97 -3.06
C ARG A 13 6.75 -2.64 -3.21
N HIS A 14 5.72 -1.95 -2.75
CA HIS A 14 4.36 -2.40 -2.89
C HIS A 14 3.68 -1.76 -4.10
N GLU A 15 2.83 -2.53 -4.76
CA GLU A 15 1.93 -2.00 -5.79
C GLU A 15 0.49 -2.05 -5.27
N PRO A 16 -0.23 -0.91 -5.25
CA PRO A 16 -1.62 -0.89 -4.81
C PRO A 16 -2.51 -1.58 -5.83
N LYS A 17 -3.57 -2.19 -5.33
CA LYS A 17 -4.72 -2.50 -6.18
C LYS A 17 -5.43 -1.19 -6.52
N ARG A 18 -5.10 -0.58 -7.67
CA ARG A 18 -5.63 0.73 -8.11
C ARG A 18 -7.15 0.88 -8.07
N SER A 19 -7.89 -0.22 -8.22
CA SER A 19 -9.37 -0.24 -8.14
C SER A 19 -9.92 -0.18 -6.72
N LYS A 20 -9.07 -0.35 -5.70
CA LYS A 20 -9.38 -0.33 -4.26
C LYS A 20 -8.51 0.69 -3.52
N VAL A 21 -8.03 1.69 -4.24
CA VAL A 21 -7.32 2.82 -3.63
C VAL A 21 -8.37 3.83 -3.19
N GLU A 22 -8.28 4.22 -1.93
CA GLU A 22 -9.17 5.19 -1.31
C GLU A 22 -8.34 6.41 -0.87
N TRP A 23 -9.00 7.56 -0.73
CA TRP A 23 -8.38 8.76 -0.21
C TRP A 23 -8.85 8.95 1.23
N ASP A 24 -7.92 8.94 2.18
CA ASP A 24 -8.22 9.03 3.62
C ASP A 24 -8.36 10.49 4.12
N GLY A 25 -8.26 11.46 3.23
CA GLY A 25 -8.27 12.89 3.56
C GLY A 25 -6.90 13.55 3.48
N LYS A 26 -5.80 12.77 3.55
CA LYS A 26 -4.41 13.26 3.51
C LYS A 26 -3.55 12.54 2.48
N ASN A 27 -3.68 11.22 2.42
CA ASN A 27 -2.93 10.32 1.56
C ASN A 27 -3.88 9.39 0.80
N TYR A 28 -3.34 8.74 -0.24
CA TYR A 28 -4.03 7.61 -0.84
C TYR A 28 -3.67 6.34 -0.06
N SER A 29 -4.66 5.66 0.48
CA SER A 29 -4.52 4.38 1.18
C SER A 29 -5.09 3.25 0.31
N GLY A 30 -4.69 2.01 0.61
CA GLY A 30 -5.18 0.84 -0.11
C GLY A 30 -4.47 -0.43 0.31
N HIS A 31 -4.64 -1.47 -0.50
CA HIS A 31 -4.04 -2.77 -0.23
C HIS A 31 -3.09 -3.17 -1.35
N CYS A 32 -1.97 -3.80 -0.99
CA CYS A 32 -1.04 -4.34 -1.96
C CYS A 32 -1.69 -5.47 -2.76
N ARG A 33 -1.62 -5.40 -4.09
CA ARG A 33 -2.17 -6.44 -4.98
C ARG A 33 -1.44 -7.79 -4.91
N HIS A 34 -0.27 -7.83 -4.26
CA HIS A 34 0.61 -9.00 -4.20
C HIS A 34 0.59 -9.65 -2.82
N CYS A 35 0.91 -8.90 -1.77
CA CYS A 35 0.92 -9.43 -0.39
C CYS A 35 -0.37 -9.14 0.40
N GLY A 36 -1.28 -8.32 -0.12
CA GLY A 36 -2.53 -7.97 0.57
C GLY A 36 -2.38 -7.02 1.75
N LYS A 37 -1.16 -6.62 2.12
CA LYS A 37 -0.92 -5.70 3.25
C LYS A 37 -1.50 -4.30 3.00
N PRO A 38 -1.93 -3.59 4.06
CA PRO A 38 -2.31 -2.19 3.96
C PRO A 38 -1.10 -1.34 3.60
N ILE A 39 -1.28 -0.46 2.61
CA ILE A 39 -0.23 0.42 2.11
C ILE A 39 -0.79 1.82 1.87
N GLU A 40 0.05 2.83 2.06
CA GLU A 40 -0.25 4.23 1.72
C GLU A 40 0.74 4.79 0.70
N ARG A 41 0.30 5.81 -0.01
CA ARG A 41 1.11 6.54 -0.97
C ARG A 41 1.85 7.69 -0.29
N VAL A 42 3.11 7.45 0.05
CA VAL A 42 3.99 8.45 0.66
C VAL A 42 4.43 9.51 -0.36
N THR A 43 4.73 9.11 -1.61
CA THR A 43 5.10 10.05 -2.69
C THR A 43 4.58 9.58 -4.06
N HIS A 44 4.80 10.36 -5.13
CA HIS A 44 4.34 9.97 -6.47
C HIS A 44 4.90 8.59 -6.88
N ARG A 45 3.99 7.62 -7.05
CA ARG A 45 4.25 6.20 -7.35
C ARG A 45 5.01 5.42 -6.27
N ASN A 46 5.20 5.99 -5.08
CA ASN A 46 5.85 5.30 -3.97
C ASN A 46 4.82 4.90 -2.92
N TRP A 47 4.64 3.59 -2.74
CA TRP A 47 3.71 3.03 -1.79
C TRP A 47 4.45 2.23 -0.73
N ARG A 48 4.11 2.46 0.53
CA ARG A 48 4.75 1.84 1.69
C ARG A 48 3.72 1.17 2.57
N GLU A 49 4.14 0.12 3.26
CA GLU A 49 3.33 -0.56 4.28
C GLU A 49 2.99 0.41 5.41
N ILE A 50 1.70 0.46 5.76
CA ILE A 50 1.23 1.23 6.91
C ILE A 50 1.44 0.33 8.14
N PRO A 51 2.17 0.80 9.17
CA PRO A 51 2.25 0.08 10.43
C PRO A 51 0.86 -0.03 11.07
N PRO A 52 0.54 -1.15 11.75
CA PRO A 52 -0.78 -1.38 12.33
C PRO A 52 -1.18 -0.35 13.40
N GLU A 53 -0.24 0.43 13.93
CA GLU A 53 -0.46 1.44 14.96
C GLU A 53 -1.20 2.69 14.43
N GLU A 54 -1.06 3.03 13.14
CA GLU A 54 -1.63 4.24 12.55
C GLU A 54 -3.08 4.07 12.07
N VAL A 55 -3.52 2.83 11.83
CA VAL A 55 -4.90 2.53 11.37
C VAL A 55 -5.94 2.73 12.49
N ALA A 56 -5.51 2.63 13.76
CA ALA A 56 -6.39 2.69 14.92
C ALA A 56 -6.87 4.11 15.31
N GLN A 57 -6.43 5.17 14.63
CA GLN A 57 -6.73 6.56 15.01
C GLN A 57 -7.83 7.23 14.15
N SER A 58 -8.61 6.45 13.39
CA SER A 58 -9.66 6.98 12.49
C SER A 58 -11.10 6.61 12.91
N GLU A 59 -11.32 6.24 14.17
CA GLU A 59 -12.66 6.08 14.79
C GLU A 59 -13.13 7.33 15.53
#